data_AF-A0A525JNG1-F1
#
_entry.id   AF-A0A525JNG1-F1
#
_cell.length_a   1.000
_cell.length_b   1.000
_cell.length_c   1.000
_cell.angle_alpha   90.00
_cell.angle_beta   90.00
_cell.angle_gamma   90.00
#
_symmetry.space_group_name_H-M   'P 1'
#
loop_
_entity.id
_entity.type
_entity.pdbx_description
1 polymer ?
#
loop_
_entity_poly.entity_id
_entity_poly.type
_entity_poly.pdbx_seq_one_letter_code
_entity_poly.pdbx_strand_id
1 'polypeptide(L)'
;MKVHHIDPAAVAAAVRARQLMAEARSAAFDNLTELVAALETARTLSDSVAAGGELYGVGLRDLASRLSEDLLGRGRSLQALADRERRGLLAH
;
A
#
# COMPACT_ATOMS: atom_id res chain seq x y z
N MET A 1 12.29 49.69 5.44
CA MET A 1 12.45 48.29 5.01
C MET A 1 12.38 47.42 6.25
N LYS A 2 11.25 46.75 6.55
CA LYS A 2 11.14 45.89 7.74
C LYS A 2 11.85 44.58 7.43
N VAL A 3 12.95 44.31 8.11
CA VAL A 3 13.64 43.02 8.06
C VAL A 3 12.73 42.03 8.79
N HIS A 4 12.13 41.08 8.07
CA HIS A 4 11.44 39.96 8.71
C HIS A 4 12.48 39.13 9.45
N HIS A 5 12.54 39.26 10.77
CA HIS A 5 13.31 38.37 11.61
C HIS A 5 12.61 37.01 11.62
N ILE A 6 13.17 36.05 10.87
CA ILE A 6 12.69 34.67 10.89
C ILE A 6 13.14 34.08 12.23
N ASP A 7 12.17 33.69 13.07
CA ASP A 7 12.43 33.06 14.36
C ASP A 7 13.21 31.75 14.16
N PRO A 8 14.42 31.61 14.71
CA PRO A 8 15.23 30.39 14.61
C PRO A 8 14.50 29.13 15.10
N ALA A 9 13.64 29.26 16.12
CA ALA A 9 12.85 28.16 16.64
C ALA A 9 11.77 27.70 15.63
N ALA A 10 11.17 28.64 14.90
CA ALA A 10 10.21 28.33 13.84
C ALA A 10 10.89 27.60 12.66
N VAL A 11 12.11 27.97 12.30
CA VAL A 11 12.90 27.26 11.27
C VAL A 11 13.21 25.83 11.72
N ALA A 12 13.66 25.64 12.96
CA ALA A 12 13.96 24.32 13.50
C ALA A 12 12.71 23.42 13.55
N ALA A 13 11.56 23.96 13.95
CA ALA A 13 10.28 23.25 13.95
C ALA A 13 9.87 22.84 12.52
N ALA A 14 10.01 23.74 11.53
CA ALA A 14 9.70 23.45 10.14
C ALA A 14 10.60 22.35 9.56
N VAL A 15 11.90 22.36 9.88
CA VAL A 15 12.83 21.30 9.48
C VAL A 15 12.43 19.97 10.10
N ARG A 16 12.11 19.94 11.40
CA ARG A 16 11.69 18.71 12.08
C ARG A 16 10.39 18.15 11.52
N ALA A 17 9.41 19.02 11.25
CA ALA A 17 8.15 18.62 10.64
C ALA A 17 8.37 17.98 9.26
N ARG A 18 9.27 18.54 8.44
CA ARG A 18 9.60 17.98 7.13
C ARG A 18 10.22 16.58 7.24
N GLN A 19 11.11 16.35 8.20
CA GLN A 19 11.70 15.03 8.46
C GLN A 19 10.64 14.02 8.89
N LEU A 20 9.80 14.37 9.88
CA LEU A 20 8.72 13.49 10.35
C LEU A 20 7.72 13.15 9.24
N MET A 21 7.39 14.11 8.38
CA MET A 21 6.53 13.86 7.23
C MET A 21 7.17 12.94 6.19
N ALA A 22 8.50 13.02 6.00
CA ALA A 22 9.20 12.08 5.13
C ALA A 22 9.22 10.66 5.71
N GLU A 23 9.49 10.53 7.02
CA GLU A 23 9.43 9.25 7.75
C GLU A 23 8.02 8.63 7.66
N ALA A 24 6.97 9.42 7.91
CA ALA A 24 5.59 8.96 7.82
C ALA A 24 5.21 8.49 6.41
N ARG A 25 5.67 9.20 5.36
CA ARG A 25 5.45 8.76 3.97
C ARG A 25 6.16 7.45 3.67
N SER A 26 7.41 7.28 4.12
CA SER A 26 8.13 6.02 3.95
C SER A 26 7.34 4.86 4.54
N ALA A 27 6.94 4.98 5.82
CA ALA A 27 6.15 3.96 6.50
C ALA A 27 4.81 3.67 5.79
N ALA A 28 4.14 4.69 5.25
CA ALA A 28 2.91 4.50 4.48
C ALA A 28 3.14 3.67 3.21
N PHE A 29 4.25 3.87 2.49
CA PHE A 29 4.58 3.07 1.31
C PHE A 29 4.99 1.64 1.66
N ASP A 30 5.64 1.44 2.80
CA ASP A 30 5.97 0.11 3.30
C ASP A 30 4.68 -0.67 3.58
N ASN A 31 3.69 -0.05 4.24
CA ASN A 31 2.36 -0.65 4.44
C ASN A 31 1.67 -1.03 3.12
N LEU A 32 1.77 -0.18 2.08
CA LEU A 32 1.19 -0.50 0.76
C LEU A 32 1.88 -1.71 0.12
N THR A 33 3.19 -1.81 0.28
CA THR A 33 3.98 -2.95 -0.22
C THR A 33 3.59 -4.24 0.50
N GLU A 34 3.46 -4.19 1.81
CA GLU A 34 2.98 -5.32 2.63
C GLU A 34 1.55 -5.73 2.26
N LEU A 35 0.66 -4.76 2.04
CA LEU A 35 -0.71 -5.03 1.62
C LEU A 35 -0.75 -5.74 0.26
N VAL A 36 0.05 -5.31 -0.73
CA VAL A 36 0.14 -6.00 -2.02
C VAL A 36 0.62 -7.44 -1.85
N ALA A 37 1.63 -7.68 -1.01
CA ALA A 37 2.12 -9.02 -0.72
C ALA A 37 1.06 -9.90 -0.01
N ALA A 38 0.28 -9.30 0.91
CA ALA A 38 -0.80 -9.99 1.60
C ALA A 38 -1.94 -10.38 0.65
N LEU A 39 -2.29 -9.52 -0.31
CA LEU A 39 -3.29 -9.83 -1.34
C LEU A 39 -2.85 -11.00 -2.23
N GLU A 40 -1.57 -11.05 -2.61
CA GLU A 40 -1.02 -12.17 -3.40
C GLU A 40 -1.00 -13.49 -2.61
N THR A 41 -0.70 -13.42 -1.31
CA THR A 41 -0.77 -14.57 -0.41
C THR A 41 -2.21 -15.06 -0.27
N ALA A 42 -3.16 -14.15 -0.05
CA ALA A 42 -4.58 -14.47 0.02
C ALA A 42 -5.11 -15.07 -1.28
N ARG A 43 -4.62 -14.58 -2.44
CA ARG A 43 -4.93 -15.14 -3.76
C ARG A 43 -4.44 -16.58 -3.87
N THR A 44 -3.18 -16.84 -3.51
CA THR A 44 -2.58 -18.18 -3.53
C THR A 44 -3.35 -19.18 -2.63
N LEU A 45 -3.76 -18.73 -1.44
CA LEU A 45 -4.60 -19.54 -0.56
C LEU A 45 -5.98 -19.81 -1.16
N SER A 46 -6.58 -18.80 -1.80
CA SER A 46 -7.87 -18.93 -2.48
C SER A 46 -7.79 -19.92 -3.65
N ASP A 47 -6.74 -19.88 -4.46
CA ASP A 47 -6.47 -20.86 -5.52
C ASP A 47 -6.36 -22.29 -4.95
N SER A 48 -5.69 -22.43 -3.80
CA SER A 48 -5.53 -23.73 -3.14
C SER A 48 -6.86 -24.29 -2.63
N VAL A 49 -7.74 -23.44 -2.08
CA VAL A 49 -9.09 -23.85 -1.64
C VAL A 49 -9.95 -24.23 -2.84
N ALA A 50 -9.92 -23.44 -3.91
CA ALA A 50 -10.66 -23.72 -5.14
C ALA A 50 -10.24 -25.06 -5.77
N ALA A 51 -8.94 -25.38 -5.74
CA ALA A 51 -8.36 -26.61 -6.27
C ALA A 51 -8.53 -27.84 -5.35
N GLY A 52 -8.96 -27.67 -4.09
CA GLY A 52 -8.98 -28.74 -3.09
C GLY A 52 -10.03 -29.84 -3.30
N GLY A 53 -10.79 -29.82 -4.40
CA GLY A 53 -11.73 -30.89 -4.77
C GLY A 53 -12.75 -31.18 -3.66
N GLU A 54 -12.91 -32.46 -3.31
CA GLU A 54 -13.88 -32.89 -2.29
C GLU A 54 -13.53 -32.49 -0.86
N LEU A 55 -12.32 -31.95 -0.60
CA LEU A 55 -11.91 -31.48 0.74
C LEU A 55 -12.71 -30.25 1.19
N TYR A 56 -13.29 -29.50 0.25
CA TYR A 56 -14.08 -28.30 0.52
C TYR A 56 -15.45 -28.41 -0.15
N GLY A 57 -16.49 -27.85 0.47
CA GLY A 57 -17.83 -27.78 -0.13
C GLY A 57 -17.85 -26.92 -1.41
N VAL A 58 -18.78 -27.22 -2.32
CA VAL A 58 -18.89 -26.52 -3.62
C VAL A 58 -19.01 -24.99 -3.48
N GLY A 59 -19.77 -24.50 -2.49
CA GLY A 59 -19.91 -23.06 -2.25
C GLY A 59 -18.62 -22.39 -1.75
N LEU A 60 -17.78 -23.11 -1.00
CA LEU A 60 -16.48 -22.60 -0.58
C LEU A 60 -15.51 -22.49 -1.76
N ARG A 61 -15.51 -23.49 -2.64
CA ARG A 61 -14.67 -23.49 -3.84
C ARG A 61 -15.07 -22.39 -4.82
N ASP A 62 -16.36 -22.20 -5.05
CA ASP A 62 -16.87 -21.12 -5.89
C ASP A 62 -16.47 -19.75 -5.34
N LEU A 63 -16.69 -19.52 -4.04
CA LEU A 63 -16.29 -18.29 -3.38
C LEU A 63 -14.78 -18.05 -3.47
N ALA A 64 -13.97 -19.08 -3.26
CA ALA A 64 -12.51 -18.97 -3.34
C ALA A 64 -12.03 -18.68 -4.77
N SER A 65 -12.64 -19.29 -5.80
CA SER A 65 -12.33 -18.99 -7.20
C SER A 65 -12.60 -17.52 -7.53
N ARG A 66 -13.78 -17.02 -7.15
CA ARG A 66 -14.17 -15.61 -7.36
C ARG A 66 -13.29 -14.64 -6.59
N LEU A 67 -12.93 -15.00 -5.36
CA LEU A 67 -12.02 -14.20 -4.54
C LEU A 67 -10.63 -14.12 -5.16
N SER A 68 -10.08 -15.21 -5.70
CA SER A 68 -8.78 -15.20 -6.38
C SER A 68 -8.77 -14.25 -7.58
N GLU A 69 -9.80 -14.30 -8.42
CA GLU A 69 -9.95 -13.42 -9.58
C GLU A 69 -10.02 -11.93 -9.17
N ASP A 70 -10.80 -11.61 -8.13
CA ASP A 70 -10.94 -10.25 -7.60
C ASP A 70 -9.63 -9.74 -6.99
N LEU A 71 -8.94 -10.57 -6.20
CA LEU A 71 -7.65 -10.25 -5.58
C LEU A 71 -6.56 -9.98 -6.63
N LEU A 72 -6.53 -10.74 -7.73
CA LEU A 72 -5.58 -10.51 -8.82
C LEU A 72 -5.75 -9.10 -9.42
N GLY A 73 -6.98 -8.71 -9.73
CA GLY A 73 -7.28 -7.40 -10.29
C GLY A 73 -6.94 -6.28 -9.31
N ARG A 74 -7.43 -6.39 -8.07
CA ARG A 74 -7.23 -5.37 -7.03
C ARG A 74 -5.77 -5.19 -6.64
N GLY A 75 -5.01 -6.29 -6.50
CA GLY A 75 -3.59 -6.24 -6.17
C GLY A 75 -2.78 -5.50 -7.23
N ARG A 76 -3.05 -5.76 -8.52
CA ARG A 76 -2.40 -5.04 -9.62
C ARG A 76 -2.75 -3.56 -9.65
N SER A 77 -4.03 -3.22 -9.46
CA SER A 77 -4.46 -1.82 -9.41
C SER A 77 -3.82 -1.07 -8.24
N LEU A 78 -3.76 -1.69 -7.06
CA LEU A 78 -3.14 -1.11 -5.87
C LEU A 78 -1.65 -0.85 -6.10
N GLN A 79 -0.91 -1.83 -6.63
CA GLN A 79 0.51 -1.69 -6.96
C GLN A 79 0.75 -0.54 -7.94
N ALA A 80 -0.04 -0.46 -9.02
CA ALA A 80 0.09 0.60 -10.02
C ALA A 80 -0.17 2.00 -9.45
N LEU A 81 -1.13 2.14 -8.54
CA LEU A 81 -1.41 3.40 -7.85
C LEU A 81 -0.29 3.78 -6.88
N ALA A 82 0.22 2.82 -6.09
CA ALA A 82 1.34 3.03 -5.18
C ALA A 82 2.60 3.48 -5.93
N ASP A 83 2.93 2.84 -7.06
CA ASP A 83 4.07 3.21 -7.90
C ASP A 83 3.90 4.60 -8.53
N ARG A 84 2.67 4.94 -8.94
CA ARG A 84 2.36 6.28 -9.44
C ARG A 84 2.57 7.34 -8.37
N GLU A 85 2.08 7.12 -7.15
CA GLU A 85 2.22 8.07 -6.05
C GLU A 85 3.69 8.24 -5.64
N ARG A 86 4.44 7.14 -5.53
CA ARG A 86 5.88 7.17 -5.26
C ARG A 86 6.66 7.94 -6.32
N ARG A 87 6.36 7.76 -7.61
CA ARG A 87 6.98 8.54 -8.69
C ARG A 87 6.64 10.03 -8.63
N GLY A 88 5.38 10.37 -8.31
CA GLY A 88 4.96 11.77 -8.18
C GLY A 88 5.72 12.53 -7.09
N LEU A 89 6.13 11.84 -6.02
CA LEU A 89 6.94 12.43 -4.95
C LEU A 89 8.42 12.57 -5.30
N LEU A 90 8.97 11.75 -6.19
CA LEU A 90 10.36 11.85 -6.65
C LEU A 90 10.55 12.89 -7.77
N ALA A 91 9.46 13.41 -8.33
CA ALA A 91 9.47 14.41 -9.41
C ALA A 91 9.47 15.87 -8.90
N HIS A 92 9.47 16.07 -7.58
CA HIS A 92 9.44 17.37 -6.89
C HIS A 92 10.52 17.44 -5.81
#